data_AF-A0AAJ0GIF4-F1
#
_entry.id   AF-A0AAJ0GIF4-F1
#
_cell.length_a   1.000
_cell.length_b   1.000
_cell.length_c   1.000
_cell.angle_alpha   90.00
_cell.angle_beta   90.00
_cell.angle_gamma   90.00
#
_symmetry.space_group_name_H-M   'P 1'
#
loop_
_entity.id
_entity.type
_entity.pdbx_description
1 polymer ?
#
loop_
_entity_poly.entity_id
_entity_poly.type
_entity_poly.pdbx_seq_one_letter_code
_entity_poly.pdbx_strand_id
1 'polypeptide(L)'
;MSTFFFRRSVEKSFQLDESPTNLTLNPSKALPASAQPPFITSAVDDVMYIVNQVLQRTLNTGQKTVVASVVPSIGRVLGSDFFGMVQRRMRDECYPKAAIQGALPPENIIIAFLVLMNSLDVATDYLKRIIRSSIGTSTAEDAANAFADKYPFGNEATFVLKALKNMETGFEAKTSELIGEAVEVMLKQVMRPRLRPVLIETFRDVDYLVSSEEDNHAQDDNDSSDADIVSKRFERGWNAFTLPVKRILSPANYDKLLTSTVGYLARTLEKRIWSYYGRVNALGAVRLERDISGIVAAAVKGGRYELRDAFARCTQLVLVVNMEDDEWDEINQLDGRELEKASGMAWKLDDGERKRARALLRQ
;
A
#
# COMPACT_ATOMS: atom_id res chain seq x y z
N MET A 1 2.66 40.83 2.55
CA MET A 1 4.08 40.53 2.21
C MET A 1 4.49 39.09 2.51
N SER A 2 4.20 38.55 3.72
CA SER A 2 4.59 37.17 4.11
C SER A 2 4.09 36.07 3.16
N THR A 3 2.84 36.13 2.71
CA THR A 3 2.27 35.16 1.77
C THR A 3 2.97 35.18 0.40
N PHE A 4 3.29 36.37 -0.11
CA PHE A 4 4.00 36.54 -1.38
C PHE A 4 5.42 35.98 -1.31
N PHE A 5 6.14 36.32 -0.23
CA PHE A 5 7.47 35.76 0.04
C PHE A 5 7.42 34.23 0.07
N PHE A 6 6.49 33.65 0.83
CA PHE A 6 6.42 32.19 0.98
C PHE A 6 6.06 31.49 -0.33
N ARG A 7 5.09 32.00 -1.10
CA ARG A 7 4.78 31.49 -2.44
C ARG A 7 6.01 31.53 -3.36
N ARG A 8 6.70 32.66 -3.42
CA ARG A 8 7.89 32.83 -4.26
C ARG A 8 9.01 31.88 -3.86
N SER A 9 9.17 31.63 -2.56
CA SER A 9 10.11 30.64 -2.04
C SER A 9 9.77 29.23 -2.50
N VAL A 10 8.50 28.81 -2.39
CA VAL A 10 8.04 27.49 -2.87
C VAL A 10 8.30 27.34 -4.37
N GLU A 11 7.93 28.33 -5.18
CA GLU A 11 8.21 28.33 -6.62
C GLU A 11 9.70 28.14 -6.91
N LYS A 12 10.56 28.86 -6.19
CA LYS A 12 12.01 28.80 -6.40
C LYS A 12 12.60 27.45 -5.97
N SER A 13 12.10 26.86 -4.88
CA SER A 13 12.48 25.50 -4.47
C SER A 13 12.14 24.48 -5.55
N PHE A 14 10.97 24.60 -6.20
CA PHE A 14 10.63 23.71 -7.32
C PHE A 14 11.42 23.99 -8.61
N GLN A 15 11.88 25.22 -8.84
CA GLN A 15 12.75 25.56 -9.98
C GLN A 15 14.17 24.96 -9.83
N LEU A 16 14.63 24.81 -8.59
CA LEU A 16 15.94 24.25 -8.24
C LEU A 16 15.81 22.80 -7.75
N ASP A 17 14.67 22.15 -8.02
CA ASP A 17 14.37 20.82 -7.50
C ASP A 17 15.25 19.76 -8.13
N GLU A 18 15.87 18.96 -7.28
CA GLU A 18 16.71 17.84 -7.66
C GLU A 18 16.08 16.55 -7.16
N SER A 19 15.95 15.59 -8.08
CA SER A 19 15.47 14.25 -7.75
C SER A 19 16.65 13.33 -7.42
N PRO A 20 16.46 12.35 -6.52
CA PRO A 20 17.49 11.37 -6.21
C PRO A 20 17.88 10.61 -7.48
N THR A 21 19.18 10.57 -7.75
CA THR A 21 19.73 9.95 -8.97
C THR A 21 20.05 8.48 -8.74
N ASN A 22 20.15 7.72 -9.84
CA ASN A 22 20.61 6.32 -9.85
C ASN A 22 19.73 5.34 -9.05
N LEU A 23 18.47 5.69 -8.80
CA LEU A 23 17.47 4.72 -8.32
C LEU A 23 17.13 3.73 -9.43
N THR A 24 16.82 2.49 -9.06
CA THR A 24 16.46 1.44 -10.00
C THR A 24 15.48 0.44 -9.41
N LEU A 25 14.58 -0.07 -10.25
CA LEU A 25 13.68 -1.18 -9.97
C LEU A 25 14.31 -2.54 -10.29
N ASN A 26 15.58 -2.58 -10.69
CA ASN A 26 16.29 -3.83 -10.90
C ASN A 26 16.76 -4.41 -9.55
N PRO A 27 16.29 -5.60 -9.13
CA PRO A 27 16.66 -6.20 -7.85
C PRO A 27 18.16 -6.54 -7.77
N SER A 28 18.81 -6.84 -8.90
CA SER A 28 20.23 -7.21 -8.96
C SER A 28 21.18 -6.02 -8.81
N LYS A 29 20.69 -4.79 -8.96
CA LYS A 29 21.50 -3.57 -8.79
C LYS A 29 21.30 -3.02 -7.38
N ALA A 30 22.41 -2.82 -6.67
CA ALA A 30 22.39 -2.11 -5.39
C ALA A 30 21.95 -0.65 -5.61
N LEU A 31 21.24 -0.08 -4.64
CA LEU A 31 20.99 1.37 -4.64
C LEU A 31 22.30 2.07 -4.26
N PRO A 32 22.51 3.32 -4.73
CA PRO A 32 23.71 4.08 -4.39
C PRO A 32 23.87 4.18 -2.87
N ALA A 33 25.07 3.93 -2.34
CA ALA A 33 25.34 4.03 -0.90
C ALA A 33 25.10 5.44 -0.34
N SER A 34 25.19 6.47 -1.20
CA SER A 34 24.88 7.86 -0.87
C SER A 34 23.39 8.18 -0.82
N ALA A 35 22.54 7.35 -1.44
CA ALA A 35 21.10 7.54 -1.48
C ALA A 35 20.47 6.71 -0.37
N GLN A 36 20.24 7.35 0.79
CA GLN A 36 19.54 6.72 1.91
C GLN A 36 18.05 7.06 1.87
N PRO A 37 17.15 6.11 2.19
CA PRO A 37 15.75 6.44 2.36
C PRO A 37 15.55 7.42 3.54
N PRO A 38 14.52 8.28 3.51
CA PRO A 38 13.47 8.35 2.49
C PRO A 38 13.94 9.03 1.19
N PHE A 39 13.55 8.48 0.05
CA PHE A 39 13.85 9.07 -1.27
C PHE A 39 12.79 10.13 -1.61
N ILE A 40 13.16 11.40 -1.48
CA ILE A 40 12.32 12.57 -1.72
C ILE A 40 13.02 13.55 -2.66
N THR A 41 12.30 14.53 -3.20
CA THR A 41 12.94 15.61 -3.97
C THR A 41 13.48 16.70 -3.03
N SER A 42 14.52 17.41 -3.45
CA SER A 42 15.15 18.46 -2.62
C SER A 42 14.20 19.62 -2.27
N ALA A 43 13.20 19.89 -3.12
CA ALA A 43 12.20 20.91 -2.85
C ALA A 43 11.42 20.67 -1.55
N VAL A 44 11.27 19.43 -1.09
CA VAL A 44 10.60 19.13 0.19
C VAL A 44 11.38 19.70 1.36
N ASP A 45 12.69 19.44 1.40
CA ASP A 45 13.56 19.91 2.48
C ASP A 45 13.61 21.44 2.53
N ASP A 46 13.79 22.07 1.37
CA ASP A 46 13.84 23.53 1.26
C ASP A 46 12.53 24.19 1.72
N VAL A 47 11.39 23.69 1.24
CA VAL A 47 10.08 24.24 1.60
C VAL A 47 9.80 24.06 3.09
N MET A 48 10.07 22.88 3.65
CA MET A 48 9.82 22.59 5.06
C MET A 48 10.78 23.36 5.98
N TYR A 49 12.04 23.55 5.57
CA TYR A 49 12.97 24.43 6.28
C TYR A 49 12.44 25.87 6.34
N ILE A 50 11.94 26.40 5.23
CA ILE A 50 11.36 27.74 5.17
C ILE A 50 10.09 27.82 6.03
N VAL A 51 9.23 26.80 5.99
CA VAL A 51 8.05 26.72 6.88
C VAL A 51 8.48 26.82 8.34
N ASN A 52 9.46 26.03 8.77
CA ASN A 52 9.97 26.05 10.14
C ASN A 52 10.47 27.45 10.53
N GLN A 53 11.29 28.08 9.68
CA GLN A 53 11.82 29.42 9.93
C GLN A 53 10.73 30.48 10.05
N VAL A 54 9.75 30.48 9.13
CA VAL A 54 8.64 31.44 9.16
C VAL A 54 7.75 31.18 10.38
N LEU A 55 7.48 29.93 10.71
CA LEU A 55 6.64 29.56 11.85
C LEU A 55 7.29 29.98 13.18
N GLN A 56 8.58 29.67 13.37
CA GLN A 56 9.34 30.07 14.56
C GLN A 56 9.36 31.58 14.74
N ARG A 57 9.65 32.34 13.67
CA ARG A 57 9.62 33.82 13.72
C ARG A 57 8.23 34.35 14.07
N THR A 58 7.19 33.76 13.49
CA THR A 58 5.79 34.13 13.74
C THR A 58 5.42 33.91 15.21
N LEU A 59 5.73 32.74 15.75
CA LEU A 59 5.37 32.37 17.13
C LEU A 59 6.18 33.14 18.17
N ASN A 60 7.45 33.46 17.89
CA ASN A 60 8.30 34.25 18.78
C ASN A 60 7.92 35.73 18.85
N THR A 61 7.01 36.21 18.00
CA THR A 61 6.45 37.57 18.17
C THR A 61 5.57 37.70 19.40
N GLY A 62 5.00 36.59 19.91
CA GLY A 62 4.03 36.62 21.02
C GLY A 62 2.71 37.32 20.67
N GLN A 63 2.44 37.60 19.39
CA GLN A 63 1.25 38.35 18.97
C GLN A 63 0.24 37.46 18.26
N LYS A 64 -0.95 37.29 18.86
CA LYS A 64 -2.05 36.51 18.26
C LYS A 64 -2.44 37.02 16.88
N THR A 65 -2.45 38.33 16.66
CA THR A 65 -2.82 38.94 15.37
C THR A 65 -1.90 38.52 14.23
N VAL A 66 -0.59 38.40 14.51
CA VAL A 66 0.41 37.94 13.56
C VAL A 66 0.20 36.45 13.26
N VAL A 67 0.00 35.62 14.28
CA VAL A 67 -0.32 34.19 14.11
C VAL A 67 -1.59 34.00 13.28
N ALA A 68 -2.66 34.73 13.58
CA ALA A 68 -3.95 34.67 12.89
C ALA A 68 -3.84 35.02 11.39
N SER A 69 -2.86 35.86 11.03
CA SER A 69 -2.61 36.24 9.63
C SER A 69 -1.68 35.26 8.90
N VAL A 70 -0.58 34.88 9.55
CA VAL A 70 0.52 34.18 8.89
C VAL A 70 0.31 32.66 8.84
N VAL A 71 -0.14 32.02 9.94
CA VAL A 71 -0.29 30.55 9.97
C VAL A 71 -1.29 30.05 8.92
N PRO A 72 -2.50 30.64 8.78
CA PRO A 72 -3.42 30.23 7.71
C PRO A 72 -2.86 30.50 6.31
N SER A 73 -2.01 31.52 6.15
CA SER A 73 -1.35 31.81 4.88
C SER A 73 -0.32 30.75 4.50
N ILE A 74 0.46 30.24 5.47
CA ILE A 74 1.37 29.10 5.27
C ILE A 74 0.57 27.87 4.86
N GLY A 75 -0.47 27.52 5.62
CA GLY A 75 -1.32 26.37 5.33
C GLY A 75 -1.96 26.44 3.95
N ARG A 76 -2.41 27.63 3.53
CA ARG A 76 -2.93 27.84 2.17
C ARG A 76 -1.86 27.56 1.12
N VAL A 77 -0.68 28.16 1.23
CA VAL A 77 0.40 28.00 0.24
C VAL A 77 0.89 26.54 0.18
N LEU A 78 1.00 25.85 1.32
CA LEU A 78 1.30 24.42 1.33
C LEU A 78 0.20 23.60 0.62
N GLY A 79 -1.06 23.90 0.91
CA GLY A 79 -2.22 23.18 0.36
C GLY A 79 -2.63 23.58 -1.07
N SER A 80 -2.10 24.66 -1.64
CA SER A 80 -2.38 25.09 -3.03
C SER A 80 -1.16 25.05 -3.92
N ASP A 81 -0.04 25.65 -3.48
CA ASP A 81 1.13 25.88 -4.32
C ASP A 81 2.06 24.65 -4.25
N PHE A 82 2.47 24.22 -3.05
CA PHE A 82 3.29 23.01 -2.89
C PHE A 82 2.52 21.76 -3.33
N PHE A 83 1.35 21.52 -2.74
CA PHE A 83 0.48 20.39 -3.10
C PHE A 83 0.15 20.40 -4.59
N GLY A 84 -0.26 21.56 -5.12
CA GLY A 84 -0.65 21.67 -6.52
C GLY A 84 0.52 21.43 -7.48
N MET A 85 1.75 21.80 -7.10
CA MET A 85 2.93 21.48 -7.89
C MET A 85 3.17 19.97 -7.94
N VAL A 86 3.22 19.31 -6.78
CA VAL A 86 3.41 17.85 -6.71
C VAL A 86 2.32 17.11 -7.48
N GLN A 87 1.05 17.50 -7.29
CA GLN A 87 -0.09 16.90 -7.99
C GLN A 87 0.04 17.05 -9.52
N ARG A 88 0.40 18.23 -10.02
CA ARG A 88 0.61 18.45 -11.46
C ARG A 88 1.74 17.57 -11.98
N ARG A 89 2.88 17.48 -11.28
CA ARG A 89 3.98 16.60 -11.71
C ARG A 89 3.56 15.14 -11.74
N MET A 90 2.82 14.65 -10.73
CA MET A 90 2.28 13.29 -10.69
C MET A 90 1.34 12.98 -11.86
N ARG A 91 0.51 13.94 -12.27
CA ARG A 91 -0.48 13.75 -13.34
C ARG A 91 0.07 13.98 -14.74
N ASP A 92 0.89 15.01 -14.91
CA ASP A 92 1.26 15.55 -16.20
C ASP A 92 2.69 15.14 -16.62
N GLU A 93 3.62 14.96 -15.68
CA GLU A 93 5.03 14.64 -15.96
C GLU A 93 5.37 13.16 -15.74
N CYS A 94 4.98 12.59 -14.60
CA CYS A 94 5.40 11.25 -14.20
C CYS A 94 4.25 10.25 -13.99
N TYR A 95 3.08 10.52 -14.58
CA TYR A 95 1.99 9.54 -14.57
C TYR A 95 2.46 8.24 -15.25
N PRO A 96 2.41 7.08 -14.57
CA PRO A 96 3.01 5.83 -15.05
C PRO A 96 2.17 5.20 -16.16
N LYS A 97 2.17 5.82 -17.34
CA LYS A 97 1.49 5.31 -18.53
C LYS A 97 2.45 4.49 -19.39
N ALA A 98 1.97 3.38 -19.92
CA ALA A 98 2.69 2.62 -20.92
C ALA A 98 2.82 3.42 -22.22
N ALA A 99 4.01 3.44 -22.82
CA ALA A 99 4.23 4.08 -24.12
C ALA A 99 3.50 3.36 -25.26
N ILE A 100 3.34 2.04 -25.12
CA ILE A 100 2.65 1.16 -26.07
C ILE A 100 1.57 0.40 -25.31
N GLN A 101 0.41 0.18 -25.95
CA GLN A 101 -0.68 -0.60 -25.33
C GLN A 101 -0.20 -2.02 -25.01
N GLY A 102 -0.32 -2.41 -23.74
CA GLY A 102 0.13 -3.72 -23.23
C GLY A 102 1.59 -3.76 -22.76
N ALA A 103 2.39 -2.71 -22.99
CA ALA A 103 3.72 -2.59 -22.42
C ALA A 103 3.66 -2.13 -20.94
N LEU A 104 4.79 -2.26 -20.24
CA LEU A 104 4.96 -1.69 -18.91
C LEU A 104 5.37 -0.21 -19.01
N PRO A 105 4.99 0.64 -18.05
CA PRO A 105 5.48 2.02 -17.99
C PRO A 105 7.02 2.06 -17.86
N PRO A 106 7.69 3.08 -18.42
CA PRO A 106 9.14 3.23 -18.29
C PRO A 106 9.58 3.29 -16.83
N GLU A 107 10.72 2.65 -16.53
CA GLU A 107 11.24 2.52 -15.16
C GLU A 107 11.46 3.89 -14.49
N ASN A 108 12.08 4.83 -15.19
CA ASN A 108 12.35 6.18 -14.69
C ASN A 108 11.07 6.94 -14.30
N ILE A 109 9.97 6.75 -15.05
CA ILE A 109 8.68 7.37 -14.76
C ILE A 109 8.07 6.76 -13.49
N ILE A 110 8.12 5.44 -13.35
CA ILE A 110 7.64 4.76 -12.14
C ILE A 110 8.42 5.25 -10.91
N ILE A 111 9.75 5.31 -10.99
CA ILE A 111 10.61 5.77 -9.90
C ILE A 111 10.28 7.21 -9.52
N ALA A 112 10.16 8.11 -10.50
CA ALA A 112 9.80 9.51 -10.24
C ALA A 112 8.44 9.61 -9.52
N PHE A 113 7.46 8.80 -9.91
CA PHE A 113 6.16 8.75 -9.26
C PHE A 113 6.25 8.26 -7.80
N LEU A 114 7.04 7.21 -7.53
CA LEU A 114 7.29 6.70 -6.17
C LEU A 114 7.96 7.76 -5.28
N VAL A 115 8.93 8.50 -5.82
CA VAL A 115 9.62 9.59 -5.09
C VAL A 115 8.65 10.73 -4.74
N LEU A 116 7.71 11.09 -5.63
CA LEU A 116 6.69 12.08 -5.30
C LEU A 116 5.71 11.59 -4.24
N MET A 117 5.32 10.30 -4.24
CA MET A 117 4.52 9.72 -3.15
C MET A 117 5.24 9.83 -1.81
N ASN A 118 6.53 9.51 -1.76
CA ASN A 118 7.35 9.69 -0.55
C ASN A 118 7.43 11.15 -0.14
N SER A 119 7.60 12.05 -1.11
CA SER A 119 7.72 13.48 -0.86
C SER A 119 6.47 14.05 -0.16
N LEU A 120 5.26 13.59 -0.54
CA LEU A 120 4.01 13.96 0.15
C LEU A 120 3.95 13.43 1.59
N ASP A 121 4.36 12.18 1.78
CA ASP A 121 4.36 11.50 3.08
C ASP A 121 5.34 12.20 4.05
N VAL A 122 6.59 12.36 3.62
CA VAL A 122 7.64 13.02 4.40
C VAL A 122 7.33 14.50 4.64
N ALA A 123 6.77 15.22 3.67
CA ALA A 123 6.31 16.60 3.86
C ALA A 123 5.28 16.70 5.00
N THR A 124 4.35 15.74 5.08
CA THR A 124 3.33 15.68 6.13
C THR A 124 3.97 15.42 7.48
N ASP A 125 4.91 14.48 7.56
CA ASP A 125 5.65 14.17 8.79
C ASP A 125 6.53 15.34 9.25
N TYR A 126 7.21 16.03 8.33
CA TYR A 126 8.00 17.22 8.63
C TYR A 126 7.12 18.33 9.19
N LEU A 127 5.96 18.59 8.59
CA LEU A 127 5.03 19.59 9.12
C LEU A 127 4.59 19.25 10.55
N LYS A 128 4.22 17.98 10.82
CA LYS A 128 3.86 17.51 12.16
C LYS A 128 5.00 17.72 13.16
N ARG A 129 6.23 17.37 12.78
CA ARG A 129 7.43 17.55 13.62
C ARG A 129 7.73 19.03 13.88
N ILE A 130 7.63 19.89 12.86
CA ILE A 130 7.83 21.34 12.97
C ILE A 130 6.80 21.93 13.95
N ILE A 131 5.53 21.57 13.82
CA ILE A 131 4.46 22.05 14.70
C ILE A 131 4.70 21.57 16.13
N ARG A 132 4.97 20.26 16.34
CA ARG A 132 5.27 19.70 17.66
C ARG A 132 6.50 20.36 18.30
N SER A 133 7.57 20.55 17.54
CA SER A 133 8.79 21.23 18.01
C SER A 133 8.54 22.70 18.35
N SER A 134 7.62 23.36 17.65
CA SER A 134 7.25 24.75 17.93
C SER A 134 6.41 24.89 19.20
N ILE A 135 5.72 23.81 19.60
CA ILE A 135 4.93 23.74 20.83
C ILE A 135 5.80 23.39 22.05
N GLY A 136 6.91 22.67 21.87
CA GLY A 136 7.90 22.41 22.93
C GLY A 136 7.51 21.29 23.90
N THR A 137 6.37 20.63 23.72
CA THR A 137 5.89 19.55 24.60
C THR A 137 5.29 18.39 23.80
N SER A 138 5.18 17.22 24.43
CA SER A 138 4.66 16.00 23.78
C SER A 138 3.15 15.79 23.99
N THR A 139 2.52 16.60 24.84
CA THR A 139 1.17 16.42 25.40
C THR A 139 0.39 17.73 25.27
N ALA A 140 -0.91 17.62 24.97
CA ALA A 140 -1.78 18.79 24.70
C ALA A 140 -1.97 19.70 25.92
N GLU A 141 -1.93 19.16 27.13
CA GLU A 141 -2.05 19.92 28.38
C GLU A 141 -0.79 20.74 28.66
N ASP A 142 0.39 20.16 28.49
CA ASP A 142 1.67 20.87 28.65
C ASP A 142 1.88 21.90 27.54
N ALA A 143 1.34 21.66 26.34
CA ALA A 143 1.36 22.61 25.23
C ALA A 143 0.58 23.90 25.54
N ALA A 144 -0.59 23.78 26.16
CA ALA A 144 -1.40 24.92 26.57
C ALA A 144 -0.68 25.74 27.64
N ASN A 145 -0.02 25.07 28.59
CA ASN A 145 0.77 25.73 29.64
C ASN A 145 2.03 26.40 29.08
N ALA A 146 2.76 25.76 28.16
CA ALA A 146 3.97 26.33 27.55
C ALA A 146 3.68 27.59 26.69
N PHE A 147 2.50 27.64 26.05
CA PHE A 147 2.07 28.83 25.33
C PHE A 147 1.34 29.86 26.21
N ALA A 148 0.84 29.48 27.39
CA ALA A 148 0.23 30.43 28.31
C ALA A 148 1.23 31.51 28.74
N ASP A 149 2.50 31.16 28.92
CA ASP A 149 3.55 32.14 29.24
C ASP A 149 3.86 33.09 28.06
N LYS A 150 3.80 32.60 26.81
CA LYS A 150 4.03 33.42 25.60
C LYS A 150 2.80 34.21 25.15
N TYR A 151 1.61 33.76 25.50
CA TYR A 151 0.31 34.35 25.14
C TYR A 151 -0.59 34.42 26.39
N PRO A 152 -0.27 35.29 27.36
CA PRO A 152 -0.88 35.26 28.70
C PRO A 152 -2.30 35.82 28.76
N PHE A 153 -2.80 36.38 27.67
CA PHE A 153 -4.08 37.08 27.65
C PHE A 153 -5.22 36.17 27.15
N GLY A 154 -6.29 36.06 27.92
CA GLY A 154 -7.54 35.40 27.51
C GLY A 154 -7.35 34.02 26.87
N ASN A 155 -7.97 33.81 25.70
CA ASN A 155 -7.93 32.55 24.96
C ASN A 155 -6.89 32.54 23.82
N GLU A 156 -5.83 33.35 23.93
CA GLU A 156 -4.86 33.50 22.85
C GLU A 156 -4.04 32.24 22.60
N ALA A 157 -3.52 31.59 23.65
CA ALA A 157 -2.80 30.32 23.54
C ALA A 157 -3.64 29.23 22.85
N THR A 158 -4.90 29.07 23.26
CA THR A 158 -5.85 28.12 22.65
C THR A 158 -6.10 28.42 21.18
N PHE A 159 -6.20 29.70 20.81
CA PHE A 159 -6.35 30.11 19.41
C PHE A 159 -5.13 29.73 18.57
N VAL A 160 -3.91 30.00 19.08
CA VAL A 160 -2.65 29.67 18.40
C VAL A 160 -2.54 28.17 18.17
N LEU A 161 -2.77 27.36 19.21
CA LEU A 161 -2.74 25.90 19.11
C LEU A 161 -3.76 25.37 18.10
N LYS A 162 -4.99 25.91 18.12
CA LYS A 162 -6.03 25.53 17.15
C LYS A 162 -5.63 25.92 15.73
N ALA A 163 -5.03 27.09 15.51
CA ALA A 163 -4.58 27.52 14.19
C ALA A 163 -3.49 26.61 13.62
N LEU A 164 -2.51 26.22 14.46
CA LEU A 164 -1.47 25.26 14.09
C LEU A 164 -2.06 23.89 13.76
N LYS A 165 -2.94 23.38 14.61
CA LYS A 165 -3.55 22.06 14.40
C LYS A 165 -4.42 22.03 13.16
N ASN A 166 -5.19 23.07 12.89
CA ASN A 166 -6.00 23.17 11.66
C ASN A 166 -5.14 23.20 10.39
N MET A 167 -3.96 23.83 10.45
CA MET A 167 -3.01 23.82 9.33
C MET A 167 -2.45 22.41 9.12
N GLU A 168 -2.05 21.72 10.19
CA GLU A 168 -1.56 20.34 10.16
C GLU A 168 -2.60 19.40 9.54
N THR A 169 -3.81 19.37 10.12
CA THR A 169 -4.88 18.44 9.71
C THR A 169 -5.38 18.74 8.30
N GLY A 170 -5.47 20.03 7.92
CA GLY A 170 -5.86 20.42 6.57
C GLY A 170 -4.83 20.01 5.51
N PHE A 171 -3.54 20.07 5.83
CA PHE A 171 -2.49 19.60 4.92
C PHE A 171 -2.46 18.07 4.85
N GLU A 172 -2.50 17.38 5.98
CA GLU A 172 -2.52 15.92 6.06
C GLU A 172 -3.72 15.30 5.32
N ALA A 173 -4.91 15.89 5.44
CA ALA A 173 -6.08 15.40 4.73
C ALA A 173 -5.87 15.41 3.21
N LYS A 174 -5.36 16.53 2.67
CA LYS A 174 -5.08 16.69 1.24
C LYS A 174 -3.99 15.75 0.74
N THR A 175 -2.87 15.66 1.46
CA THR A 175 -1.77 14.77 1.06
C THR A 175 -2.18 13.30 1.15
N SER A 176 -2.97 12.93 2.15
CA SER A 176 -3.50 11.56 2.30
C SER A 176 -4.45 11.17 1.17
N GLU A 177 -5.33 12.07 0.74
CA GLU A 177 -6.22 11.87 -0.40
C GLU A 177 -5.41 11.62 -1.69
N LEU A 178 -4.45 12.49 -2.00
CA LEU A 178 -3.60 12.34 -3.20
C LEU A 178 -2.72 11.08 -3.14
N ILE A 179 -2.22 10.70 -1.96
CA ILE A 179 -1.52 9.41 -1.77
C ILE A 179 -2.47 8.24 -2.07
N GLY A 180 -3.73 8.32 -1.64
CA GLY A 180 -4.75 7.32 -1.95
C GLY A 180 -4.96 7.16 -3.46
N GLU A 181 -5.17 8.26 -4.17
CA GLU A 181 -5.28 8.28 -5.64
C GLU A 181 -4.01 7.70 -6.31
N ALA A 182 -2.83 8.08 -5.82
CA ALA A 182 -1.55 7.60 -6.33
C ALA A 182 -1.38 6.08 -6.14
N VAL A 183 -1.84 5.52 -5.01
CA VAL A 183 -1.86 4.06 -4.79
C VAL A 183 -2.75 3.37 -5.82
N GLU A 184 -3.93 3.92 -6.14
CA GLU A 184 -4.80 3.35 -7.16
C GLU A 184 -4.17 3.37 -8.55
N VAL A 185 -3.50 4.48 -8.89
CA VAL A 185 -2.75 4.62 -10.15
C VAL A 185 -1.62 3.58 -10.22
N MET A 186 -0.81 3.45 -9.17
CA MET A 186 0.27 2.46 -9.10
C MET A 186 -0.26 1.03 -9.19
N LEU A 187 -1.34 0.72 -8.48
CA LEU A 187 -2.01 -0.58 -8.57
C LEU A 187 -2.41 -0.87 -10.02
N LYS A 188 -3.13 0.06 -10.65
CA LYS A 188 -3.72 -0.14 -11.98
C LYS A 188 -2.66 -0.24 -13.08
N GLN A 189 -1.68 0.66 -13.08
CA GLN A 189 -0.75 0.82 -14.19
C GLN A 189 0.54 0.03 -14.04
N VAL A 190 0.94 -0.30 -12.81
CA VAL A 190 2.23 -0.95 -12.53
C VAL A 190 2.04 -2.34 -11.95
N MET A 191 1.29 -2.46 -10.84
CA MET A 191 1.21 -3.73 -10.11
C MET A 191 0.38 -4.78 -10.86
N ARG A 192 -0.82 -4.44 -11.34
CA ARG A 192 -1.69 -5.39 -12.07
C ARG A 192 -1.05 -5.93 -13.36
N PRO A 193 -0.46 -5.10 -14.24
CA PRO A 193 0.16 -5.60 -15.46
C PRO A 193 1.37 -6.51 -15.20
N ARG A 194 2.11 -6.28 -14.10
CA ARG A 194 3.23 -7.14 -13.67
C ARG A 194 2.76 -8.43 -13.01
N LEU A 195 1.65 -8.41 -12.28
CA LEU A 195 1.08 -9.60 -11.65
C LEU A 195 0.51 -10.60 -12.66
N ARG A 196 -0.07 -10.11 -13.77
CA ARG A 196 -0.67 -10.97 -14.79
C ARG A 196 0.28 -12.05 -15.36
N PRO A 197 1.48 -11.72 -15.88
CA PRO A 197 2.41 -12.74 -16.37
C PRO A 197 2.95 -13.63 -15.25
N VAL A 198 3.09 -13.12 -14.01
CA VAL A 198 3.46 -13.94 -12.84
C VAL A 198 2.42 -15.05 -12.64
N LEU A 199 1.14 -14.73 -12.61
CA LEU A 199 0.08 -15.73 -12.45
C LEU A 199 0.00 -16.73 -13.61
N ILE A 200 0.28 -16.29 -14.85
CA ILE A 200 0.33 -17.19 -16.01
C ILE A 200 1.45 -18.21 -15.82
N GLU A 201 2.65 -17.77 -15.44
CA GLU A 201 3.81 -18.63 -15.23
C GLU A 201 3.66 -19.53 -14.00
N THR A 202 3.07 -19.02 -12.92
CA THR A 202 2.81 -19.75 -11.67
C THR A 202 2.01 -21.03 -11.92
N PHE A 203 0.95 -20.95 -12.75
CA PHE A 203 0.07 -22.08 -13.06
C PHE A 203 0.35 -22.70 -14.44
N ARG A 204 1.52 -22.46 -15.00
CA ARG A 204 1.92 -23.02 -16.29
C ARG A 204 2.20 -24.52 -16.14
N ASP A 205 1.61 -25.32 -17.02
CA ASP A 205 1.77 -26.79 -17.05
C ASP A 205 1.33 -27.47 -15.74
N VAL A 206 0.39 -26.85 -15.01
CA VAL A 206 -0.22 -27.43 -13.80
C VAL A 206 -1.59 -27.99 -14.17
N ASP A 207 -1.79 -29.28 -13.92
CA ASP A 207 -3.09 -29.94 -13.99
C ASP A 207 -3.51 -30.45 -12.60
N TYR A 208 -4.81 -30.35 -12.33
CA TYR A 208 -5.46 -30.84 -11.12
C TYR A 208 -6.34 -32.08 -11.38
N LEU A 209 -6.26 -32.63 -12.60
CA LEU A 209 -6.73 -33.98 -12.91
C LEU A 209 -5.57 -34.97 -12.78
N VAL A 210 -5.25 -35.37 -11.56
CA VAL A 210 -4.13 -36.29 -11.30
C VAL A 210 -4.52 -37.72 -11.66
N SER A 211 -3.81 -38.38 -12.56
CA SER A 211 -4.04 -39.81 -12.81
C SER A 211 -3.37 -40.69 -11.74
N SER A 212 -3.93 -41.87 -11.46
CA SER A 212 -3.42 -42.79 -10.44
C SER A 212 -1.98 -43.27 -10.68
N GLU A 213 -1.49 -43.18 -11.93
CA GLU A 213 -0.12 -43.53 -12.31
C GLU A 213 0.87 -42.39 -12.03
N GLU A 214 0.44 -41.14 -12.15
CA GLU A 214 1.24 -39.94 -11.80
C GLU A 214 1.45 -39.81 -10.28
N ASP A 215 0.50 -40.29 -9.48
CA ASP A 215 0.58 -40.28 -8.00
C ASP A 215 1.67 -41.25 -7.48
N ASN A 216 1.77 -42.44 -8.07
CA ASN A 216 2.82 -43.41 -7.72
C ASN A 216 4.23 -42.92 -8.11
N HIS A 217 4.37 -42.16 -9.21
CA HIS A 217 5.63 -41.55 -9.58
C HIS A 217 6.01 -40.36 -8.68
N ALA A 218 5.03 -39.57 -8.22
CA ALA A 218 5.26 -38.47 -7.27
C ALA A 218 5.63 -38.96 -5.85
N GLN A 219 5.24 -40.18 -5.49
CA GLN A 219 5.57 -40.80 -4.21
C GLN A 219 6.98 -41.44 -4.19
N ASP A 220 7.46 -41.94 -5.35
CA ASP A 220 8.79 -42.55 -5.50
C ASP A 220 9.89 -41.50 -5.77
N ASP A 221 9.57 -40.41 -6.46
CA ASP A 221 10.42 -39.22 -6.52
C ASP A 221 10.19 -38.35 -5.28
N ASN A 222 10.80 -38.74 -4.15
CA ASN A 222 10.94 -37.96 -2.93
C ASN A 222 11.77 -36.66 -3.12
N ASP A 223 11.81 -36.14 -4.34
CA ASP A 223 12.39 -34.87 -4.68
C ASP A 223 11.32 -33.80 -4.39
N SER A 224 11.39 -33.24 -3.18
CA SER A 224 10.71 -32.02 -2.70
C SER A 224 10.79 -30.78 -3.63
N SER A 225 11.30 -30.95 -4.85
CA SER A 225 11.45 -29.95 -5.89
C SER A 225 10.11 -29.62 -6.58
N ASP A 226 9.30 -30.62 -6.92
CA ASP A 226 8.06 -30.44 -7.70
C ASP A 226 6.80 -30.12 -6.86
N ALA A 227 6.72 -30.60 -5.62
CA ALA A 227 5.57 -30.36 -4.74
C ALA A 227 5.31 -28.87 -4.48
N ASP A 228 6.37 -28.06 -4.43
CA ASP A 228 6.30 -26.62 -4.14
C ASP A 228 6.48 -25.74 -5.39
N ILE A 229 6.42 -26.33 -6.59
CA ILE A 229 6.78 -25.62 -7.82
C ILE A 229 5.93 -24.35 -8.04
N VAL A 230 4.63 -24.42 -7.75
CA VAL A 230 3.70 -23.29 -7.89
C VAL A 230 4.05 -22.18 -6.90
N SER A 231 4.25 -22.54 -5.62
CA SER A 231 4.65 -21.61 -4.57
C SER A 231 5.99 -20.94 -4.88
N LYS A 232 7.01 -21.70 -5.29
CA LYS A 232 8.34 -21.20 -5.66
C LYS A 232 8.29 -20.28 -6.88
N ARG A 233 7.56 -20.66 -7.94
CA ARG A 233 7.37 -19.83 -9.15
C ARG A 233 6.66 -18.52 -8.81
N PHE A 234 5.60 -18.60 -8.01
CA PHE A 234 4.88 -17.42 -7.53
C PHE A 234 5.76 -16.52 -6.68
N GLU A 235 6.43 -17.04 -5.66
CA GLU A 235 7.30 -16.25 -4.77
C GLU A 235 8.38 -15.51 -5.56
N ARG A 236 9.03 -16.20 -6.52
CA ARG A 236 10.02 -15.59 -7.42
C ARG A 236 9.41 -14.44 -8.22
N GLY A 237 8.27 -14.68 -8.88
CA GLY A 237 7.60 -13.67 -9.71
C GLY A 237 7.05 -12.50 -8.91
N TRP A 238 6.48 -12.77 -7.73
CA TRP A 238 5.96 -11.77 -6.79
C TRP A 238 7.07 -10.86 -6.30
N ASN A 239 8.15 -11.44 -5.79
CA ASN A 239 9.30 -10.70 -5.26
C ASN A 239 10.00 -9.85 -6.35
N ALA A 240 9.99 -10.31 -7.60
CA ALA A 240 10.63 -9.61 -8.72
C ALA A 240 10.06 -8.21 -8.98
N PHE A 241 8.81 -7.92 -8.60
CA PHE A 241 8.23 -6.58 -8.75
C PHE A 241 7.84 -5.89 -7.44
N THR A 242 7.57 -6.63 -6.36
CA THR A 242 7.21 -6.03 -5.07
C THR A 242 8.42 -5.50 -4.31
N LEU A 243 9.52 -6.27 -4.25
CA LEU A 243 10.73 -5.88 -3.52
C LEU A 243 11.41 -4.63 -4.07
N PRO A 244 11.55 -4.44 -5.40
CA PRO A 244 12.13 -3.20 -5.91
C PRO A 244 11.31 -1.96 -5.56
N VAL A 245 9.97 -2.07 -5.54
CA VAL A 245 9.09 -0.98 -5.09
C VAL A 245 9.26 -0.74 -3.58
N LYS A 246 9.34 -1.81 -2.77
CA LYS A 246 9.60 -1.73 -1.32
C LYS A 246 10.90 -0.99 -0.97
N ARG A 247 11.93 -1.15 -1.82
CA ARG A 247 13.24 -0.51 -1.61
C ARG A 247 13.20 1.00 -1.78
N ILE A 248 12.25 1.54 -2.53
CA ILE A 248 12.17 2.97 -2.86
C ILE A 248 11.03 3.66 -2.09
N LEU A 249 9.88 3.02 -1.97
CA LEU A 249 8.70 3.64 -1.37
C LEU A 249 8.81 3.68 0.16
N SER A 250 8.22 4.69 0.80
CA SER A 250 8.15 4.78 2.26
C SER A 250 7.39 3.57 2.83
N PRO A 251 7.70 3.11 4.06
CA PRO A 251 7.03 1.95 4.63
C PRO A 251 5.50 2.08 4.67
N ALA A 252 4.99 3.26 5.04
CA ALA A 252 3.55 3.52 5.10
C ALA A 252 2.88 3.44 3.73
N ASN A 253 3.50 4.02 2.69
CA ASN A 253 2.97 3.97 1.34
C ASN A 253 3.10 2.58 0.72
N TYR A 254 4.17 1.84 1.03
CA TYR A 254 4.33 0.45 0.61
C TYR A 254 3.28 -0.46 1.20
N ASP A 255 2.97 -0.32 2.49
CA ASP A 255 1.90 -1.08 3.14
C ASP A 255 0.54 -0.83 2.49
N LYS A 256 0.21 0.42 2.17
CA LYS A 256 -1.03 0.77 1.44
C LYS A 256 -1.07 0.11 0.06
N LEU A 257 0.00 0.25 -0.72
CA LEU A 257 0.08 -0.33 -2.07
C LEU A 257 0.06 -1.87 -2.06
N LEU A 258 0.76 -2.49 -1.11
CA LEU A 258 0.77 -3.94 -0.95
C LEU A 258 -0.62 -4.45 -0.57
N THR A 259 -1.30 -3.81 0.37
CA THR A 259 -2.69 -4.15 0.76
C THR A 259 -3.62 -4.14 -0.45
N SER A 260 -3.60 -3.08 -1.26
CA SER A 260 -4.43 -3.02 -2.47
C SER A 260 -4.05 -4.05 -3.53
N THR A 261 -2.76 -4.37 -3.65
CA THR A 261 -2.25 -5.40 -4.58
C THR A 261 -2.69 -6.79 -4.15
N VAL A 262 -2.58 -7.12 -2.85
CA VAL A 262 -3.05 -8.38 -2.25
C VAL A 262 -4.55 -8.54 -2.46
N GLY A 263 -5.36 -7.51 -2.22
CA GLY A 263 -6.80 -7.58 -2.47
C GLY A 263 -7.16 -7.80 -3.95
N TYR A 264 -6.34 -7.30 -4.89
CA TYR A 264 -6.50 -7.63 -6.31
C TYR A 264 -6.07 -9.07 -6.63
N LEU A 265 -4.96 -9.53 -6.04
CA LEU A 265 -4.48 -10.91 -6.18
C LEU A 265 -5.54 -11.90 -5.67
N ALA A 266 -6.09 -11.70 -4.48
CA ALA A 266 -7.14 -12.57 -3.92
C ALA A 266 -8.33 -12.72 -4.87
N ARG A 267 -8.87 -11.61 -5.40
CA ARG A 267 -9.96 -11.66 -6.40
C ARG A 267 -9.57 -12.38 -7.70
N THR A 268 -8.30 -12.30 -8.09
CA THR A 268 -7.81 -12.97 -9.30
C THR A 268 -7.62 -14.47 -9.07
N LEU A 269 -7.11 -14.85 -7.90
CA LEU A 269 -7.01 -16.26 -7.48
C LEU A 269 -8.38 -16.88 -7.32
N GLU A 270 -9.35 -16.19 -6.71
CA GLU A 270 -10.73 -16.67 -6.59
C GLU A 270 -11.32 -17.01 -7.96
N LYS A 271 -11.20 -16.10 -8.94
CA LYS A 271 -11.62 -16.35 -10.33
C LYS A 271 -10.88 -17.53 -10.97
N ARG A 272 -9.61 -17.72 -10.63
CA ARG A 272 -8.81 -18.85 -11.12
C ARG A 272 -9.28 -20.17 -10.52
N ILE A 273 -9.57 -20.24 -9.22
CA ILE A 273 -10.12 -21.42 -8.56
C ILE A 273 -11.44 -21.82 -9.26
N TRP A 274 -12.33 -20.86 -9.50
CA TRP A 274 -13.58 -21.10 -10.24
C TRP A 274 -13.38 -21.63 -11.66
N SER A 275 -12.25 -21.31 -12.32
CA SER A 275 -11.97 -21.77 -13.68
C SER A 275 -11.64 -23.27 -13.77
N TYR A 276 -11.37 -23.93 -12.64
CA TYR A 276 -11.13 -25.37 -12.57
C TYR A 276 -12.40 -26.21 -12.40
N TYR A 277 -13.59 -25.61 -12.60
CA TYR A 277 -14.86 -26.33 -12.51
C TYR A 277 -14.89 -27.58 -13.40
N GLY A 278 -15.16 -28.74 -12.77
CA GLY A 278 -15.17 -30.06 -13.43
C GLY A 278 -13.80 -30.59 -13.84
N ARG A 279 -12.71 -29.96 -13.38
CA ARG A 279 -11.32 -30.28 -13.73
C ARG A 279 -10.44 -30.55 -12.51
N VAL A 280 -11.04 -30.96 -11.40
CA VAL A 280 -10.33 -31.30 -10.16
C VAL A 280 -10.83 -32.65 -9.66
N ASN A 281 -9.93 -33.59 -9.37
CA ASN A 281 -10.27 -34.82 -8.64
C ASN A 281 -9.82 -34.73 -7.17
N ALA A 282 -10.10 -35.73 -6.34
CA ALA A 282 -9.78 -35.70 -4.90
C ALA A 282 -8.29 -35.42 -4.61
N LEU A 283 -7.37 -36.09 -5.30
CA LEU A 283 -5.93 -35.83 -5.17
C LEU A 283 -5.55 -34.43 -5.67
N GLY A 284 -6.17 -33.98 -6.76
CA GLY A 284 -6.02 -32.64 -7.29
C GLY A 284 -6.56 -31.54 -6.37
N ALA A 285 -7.58 -31.83 -5.55
CA ALA A 285 -8.11 -30.92 -4.55
C ALA A 285 -7.09 -30.63 -3.45
N VAL A 286 -6.44 -31.67 -2.94
CA VAL A 286 -5.33 -31.54 -1.96
C VAL A 286 -4.18 -30.74 -2.55
N ARG A 287 -3.79 -31.01 -3.80
CA ARG A 287 -2.75 -30.24 -4.50
C ARG A 287 -3.14 -28.77 -4.68
N LEU A 288 -4.38 -28.50 -5.07
CA LEU A 288 -4.90 -27.14 -5.24
C LEU A 288 -4.90 -26.37 -3.92
N GLU A 289 -5.32 -26.99 -2.81
CA GLU A 289 -5.28 -26.39 -1.49
C GLU A 289 -3.85 -26.01 -1.08
N ARG A 290 -2.89 -26.93 -1.28
CA ARG A 290 -1.48 -26.68 -0.99
C ARG A 290 -0.93 -25.52 -1.82
N ASP A 291 -1.19 -25.52 -3.12
CA ASP A 291 -0.73 -24.47 -4.04
C ASP A 291 -1.28 -23.09 -3.67
N ILE A 292 -2.59 -22.99 -3.40
CA ILE A 292 -3.23 -21.73 -2.99
C ILE A 292 -2.69 -21.28 -1.64
N SER A 293 -2.53 -22.17 -0.67
CA SER A 293 -1.95 -21.85 0.64
C SER A 293 -0.51 -21.36 0.52
N GLY A 294 0.30 -21.96 -0.36
CA GLY A 294 1.65 -21.53 -0.67
C GLY A 294 1.71 -20.13 -1.28
N ILE A 295 0.83 -19.83 -2.25
CA ILE A 295 0.69 -18.50 -2.84
C ILE A 295 0.30 -17.46 -1.78
N VAL A 296 -0.68 -17.77 -0.93
CA VAL A 296 -1.12 -16.89 0.17
C VAL A 296 0.04 -16.62 1.11
N ALA A 297 0.75 -17.67 1.56
CA ALA A 297 1.89 -17.54 2.45
C ALA A 297 3.01 -16.66 1.86
N ALA A 298 3.33 -16.84 0.58
CA ALA A 298 4.33 -16.03 -0.12
C ALA A 298 3.88 -14.56 -0.30
N ALA A 299 2.61 -14.32 -0.63
CA ALA A 299 2.08 -12.98 -0.87
C ALA A 299 2.04 -12.11 0.40
N VAL A 300 1.73 -12.72 1.55
CA VAL A 300 1.64 -12.02 2.86
C VAL A 300 2.95 -12.06 3.65
N LYS A 301 4.00 -12.72 3.13
CA LYS A 301 5.29 -12.88 3.80
C LYS A 301 5.91 -11.53 4.17
N GLY A 302 6.15 -11.31 5.46
CA GLY A 302 6.72 -10.06 5.98
C GLY A 302 5.79 -8.84 5.89
N GLY A 303 4.49 -9.06 5.61
CA GLY A 303 3.44 -8.05 5.72
C GLY A 303 2.64 -8.20 7.01
N ARG A 304 1.58 -7.39 7.15
CA ARG A 304 0.66 -7.44 8.31
C ARG A 304 -0.20 -8.70 8.26
N TYR A 305 -0.59 -9.21 9.42
CA TYR A 305 -1.43 -10.42 9.53
C TYR A 305 -2.78 -10.26 8.81
N GLU A 306 -3.36 -9.06 8.87
CA GLU A 306 -4.63 -8.67 8.23
C GLU A 306 -4.66 -8.91 6.70
N LEU A 307 -3.49 -9.00 6.05
CA LEU A 307 -3.42 -9.32 4.61
C LEU A 307 -3.93 -10.72 4.31
N ARG A 308 -3.90 -11.64 5.28
CA ARG A 308 -4.45 -13.00 5.14
C ARG A 308 -5.97 -12.99 4.99
N ASP A 309 -6.65 -12.06 5.66
CA ASP A 309 -8.11 -11.95 5.63
C ASP A 309 -8.64 -11.65 4.23
N ALA A 310 -7.83 -10.98 3.39
CA ALA A 310 -8.16 -10.74 1.99
C ALA A 310 -8.34 -12.05 1.19
N PHE A 311 -7.71 -13.15 1.61
CA PHE A 311 -7.79 -14.46 0.96
C PHE A 311 -8.83 -15.40 1.58
N ALA A 312 -9.59 -14.97 2.60
CA ALA A 312 -10.54 -15.83 3.30
C ALA A 312 -11.47 -16.60 2.36
N ARG A 313 -11.98 -15.95 1.31
CA ARG A 313 -12.80 -16.61 0.28
C ARG A 313 -12.04 -17.67 -0.51
N CYS A 314 -10.79 -17.42 -0.88
CA CYS A 314 -9.95 -18.40 -1.59
C CYS A 314 -9.70 -19.63 -0.71
N THR A 315 -9.37 -19.42 0.58
CA THR A 315 -9.14 -20.50 1.54
C THR A 315 -10.42 -21.31 1.80
N GLN A 316 -11.57 -20.64 1.95
CA GLN A 316 -12.85 -21.32 2.14
C GLN A 316 -13.27 -22.12 0.90
N LEU A 317 -12.97 -21.63 -0.31
CA LEU A 317 -13.26 -22.38 -1.54
C LEU A 317 -12.47 -23.68 -1.58
N VAL A 318 -11.15 -23.63 -1.38
CA VAL A 318 -10.33 -24.85 -1.43
C VAL A 318 -10.65 -25.81 -0.28
N LEU A 319 -11.03 -25.29 0.89
CA LEU A 319 -11.52 -26.10 2.01
C LEU A 319 -12.77 -26.89 1.62
N VAL A 320 -13.80 -26.24 1.07
CA VAL A 320 -15.04 -26.91 0.64
C VAL A 320 -14.79 -27.96 -0.43
N VAL A 321 -13.86 -27.71 -1.34
CA VAL A 321 -13.46 -28.66 -2.38
C VAL A 321 -12.78 -29.89 -1.77
N ASN A 322 -12.09 -29.75 -0.64
CA ASN A 322 -11.34 -30.83 0.00
C ASN A 322 -12.08 -31.51 1.19
N MET A 323 -13.28 -31.05 1.54
CA MET A 323 -14.09 -31.68 2.61
C MET A 323 -14.46 -33.13 2.28
N GLU A 324 -14.57 -33.95 3.32
CA GLU A 324 -15.13 -35.29 3.20
C GLU A 324 -16.65 -35.21 2.96
N ASP A 325 -17.25 -36.26 2.37
CA ASP A 325 -18.69 -36.26 2.05
C ASP A 325 -19.57 -36.13 3.30
N ASP A 326 -19.20 -36.83 4.38
CA ASP A 326 -19.94 -36.77 5.65
C ASP A 326 -19.85 -35.38 6.30
N GLU A 327 -18.66 -34.76 6.31
CA GLU A 327 -18.46 -33.39 6.82
C GLU A 327 -19.23 -32.36 5.97
N TRP A 328 -19.23 -32.53 4.65
CA TRP A 328 -19.98 -31.68 3.75
C TRP A 328 -21.49 -31.78 3.99
N ASP A 329 -22.01 -32.99 4.17
CA ASP A 329 -23.44 -33.21 4.40
C ASP A 329 -23.93 -32.59 5.71
N GLU A 330 -23.09 -32.59 6.76
CA GLU A 330 -23.36 -31.87 8.01
C GLU A 330 -23.37 -30.34 7.80
N ILE A 331 -22.34 -29.80 7.13
CA ILE A 331 -22.17 -28.35 6.93
C ILE A 331 -23.22 -27.77 5.96
N ASN A 332 -23.61 -28.52 4.92
CA ASN A 332 -24.55 -28.12 3.89
C ASN A 332 -26.00 -28.02 4.41
N GLN A 333 -26.30 -28.63 5.56
CA GLN A 333 -27.60 -28.52 6.23
C GLN A 333 -27.69 -27.33 7.19
N LEU A 334 -26.57 -26.67 7.48
CA LEU A 334 -26.47 -25.60 8.46
C LEU A 334 -26.28 -24.24 7.80
N ASP A 335 -26.90 -23.22 8.40
CA ASP A 335 -26.81 -21.84 7.94
C ASP A 335 -26.57 -20.85 9.08
N GLY A 336 -26.03 -19.68 8.71
CA GLY A 336 -25.82 -18.57 9.63
C GLY A 336 -24.97 -18.94 10.85
N ARG A 337 -25.46 -18.64 12.06
CA ARG A 337 -24.68 -18.82 13.30
C ARG A 337 -24.45 -20.28 13.67
N GLU A 338 -25.34 -21.18 13.27
CA GLU A 338 -25.20 -22.61 13.57
C GLU A 338 -24.06 -23.22 12.75
N LEU A 339 -23.98 -22.84 11.49
CA LEU A 339 -22.87 -23.16 10.60
C LEU A 339 -21.53 -22.62 11.14
N GLU A 340 -21.47 -21.35 11.52
CA GLU A 340 -20.23 -20.76 12.06
C GLU A 340 -19.79 -21.45 13.34
N LYS A 341 -20.73 -21.90 14.17
CA LYS A 341 -20.44 -22.64 15.39
C LYS A 341 -19.95 -24.06 15.12
N ALA A 342 -20.55 -24.76 14.16
CA ALA A 342 -20.17 -26.12 13.79
C ALA A 342 -18.80 -26.16 13.09
N SER A 343 -18.57 -25.25 12.15
CA SER A 343 -17.31 -25.14 11.39
C SER A 343 -16.19 -24.37 12.10
N GLY A 344 -16.51 -23.66 13.19
CA GLY A 344 -15.55 -22.86 13.95
C GLY A 344 -15.00 -21.64 13.19
N MET A 345 -15.60 -21.26 12.06
CA MET A 345 -15.12 -20.14 11.23
C MET A 345 -16.25 -19.25 10.72
N ALA A 346 -15.93 -17.97 10.51
CA ALA A 346 -16.84 -17.00 9.91
C ALA A 346 -16.88 -17.16 8.39
N TRP A 347 -18.00 -17.66 7.86
CA TRP A 347 -18.17 -17.90 6.44
C TRP A 347 -18.28 -16.59 5.63
N LYS A 348 -17.53 -16.53 4.52
CA LYS A 348 -17.59 -15.44 3.53
C LYS A 348 -18.25 -15.87 2.23
N LEU A 349 -18.47 -17.18 2.06
CA LEU A 349 -19.19 -17.77 0.94
C LEU A 349 -20.66 -17.94 1.32
N ASP A 350 -21.56 -17.67 0.37
CA ASP A 350 -22.98 -18.00 0.54
C ASP A 350 -23.26 -19.50 0.30
N ASP A 351 -24.49 -19.96 0.57
CA ASP A 351 -24.91 -21.35 0.35
C ASP A 351 -24.76 -21.80 -1.12
N GLY A 352 -25.13 -20.94 -2.08
CA GLY A 352 -25.02 -21.25 -3.50
C GLY A 352 -23.56 -21.37 -3.96
N GLU A 353 -22.69 -20.50 -3.46
CA GLU A 353 -21.25 -20.53 -3.67
C GLU A 353 -20.62 -21.78 -3.06
N ARG A 354 -21.01 -22.17 -1.85
CA ARG A 354 -20.53 -23.42 -1.22
C ARG A 354 -20.92 -24.64 -2.06
N LYS A 355 -22.19 -24.77 -2.45
CA LYS A 355 -22.66 -25.88 -3.31
C LYS A 355 -21.94 -25.91 -4.66
N ARG A 356 -21.74 -24.74 -5.27
CA ARG A 356 -20.99 -24.62 -6.52
C ARG A 356 -19.51 -24.97 -6.36
N ALA A 357 -18.90 -24.62 -5.22
CA ALA A 357 -17.52 -24.97 -4.90
C ALA A 357 -17.38 -26.49 -4.76
N ARG A 358 -18.31 -27.17 -4.09
CA ARG A 358 -18.33 -28.64 -4.01
C ARG A 358 -18.38 -29.29 -5.40
N ALA A 359 -19.18 -28.72 -6.30
CA ALA A 359 -19.27 -29.18 -7.69
C ALA A 359 -18.02 -28.88 -8.55
N LEU A 360 -16.95 -28.29 -8.01
CA LEU A 360 -15.65 -28.23 -8.68
C LEU A 360 -15.01 -29.63 -8.78
N LEU A 361 -15.30 -30.52 -7.81
CA LEU A 361 -14.88 -31.92 -7.86
C LEU A 361 -15.58 -32.64 -9.01
N ARG A 362 -14.78 -33.30 -9.84
CA ARG A 362 -15.25 -34.28 -10.81
C ARG A 362 -15.56 -35.57 -10.06
N GLN A 363 -16.84 -35.93 -10.04
CA GLN A 363 -17.32 -37.24 -9.58
C GLN A 363 -16.82 -38.36 -10.48
#